data_AF-A0A8S3ZA19-F1
#
_entry.id   AF-A0A8S3ZA19-F1
#
_cell.length_a   1.000
_cell.length_b   1.000
_cell.length_c   1.000
_cell.angle_alpha   90.00
_cell.angle_beta   90.00
_cell.angle_gamma   90.00
#
_symmetry.space_group_name_H-M   'P 1'
#
loop_
_entity.id
_entity.type
_entity.pdbx_description
1 polymer ?
#
loop_
_entity_poly.entity_id
_entity_poly.type
_entity_poly.pdbx_seq_one_letter_code
_entity_poly.pdbx_strand_id
1 'polypeptide(L)'
;SWMQTCCLIIFGGGYDLGFEAALGREGTRQIQSFVCAGGSYLGLCAGAYWACDSILFDKGGPLEVTGERFLKFFPGMCIGPAFPGFQYETKAGVHAVPVRYTSGRHLDKDIRHLNTDIGHLETDIRHLETDIRHLDTDVKHLDAYSEGGGFFRLYNQSRDGCVLSEDRISTDGLTFSSMDTINTKYGVSCKDSCASHVGLTSRPPLVEILGTYSSLENNSPAIVRCRVGRGLAVLSGVHIEFPCHLLDHQNIYIKPWMPLFQRSEDTRLCVFKDILRQLGVQTAIS
;
A
#
# COMPACT_ATOMS: atom_id res chain seq x y z
N SER A 1 -0.44 -6.93 25.85
CA SER A 1 -0.27 -5.81 24.88
C SER A 1 -1.34 -5.95 23.80
N TRP A 2 -1.85 -4.84 23.23
CA TRP A 2 -2.87 -4.89 22.16
C TRP A 2 -2.46 -5.77 20.98
N MET A 3 -1.16 -5.87 20.70
CA MET A 3 -0.59 -6.69 19.62
C MET A 3 -0.88 -8.19 19.75
N GLN A 4 -1.20 -8.69 20.95
CA GLN A 4 -1.44 -10.13 21.19
C GLN A 4 -2.87 -10.55 20.81
N THR A 5 -3.82 -9.63 20.80
CA THR A 5 -5.24 -9.90 20.54
C THR A 5 -5.77 -9.21 19.29
N CYS A 6 -4.99 -8.29 18.72
CA CYS A 6 -5.32 -7.61 17.47
C CYS A 6 -5.07 -8.54 16.27
N CYS A 7 -6.06 -8.66 15.37
CA CYS A 7 -5.88 -9.35 14.09
C CYS A 7 -5.54 -8.38 12.95
N LEU A 8 -6.14 -7.19 12.97
CA LEU A 8 -6.03 -6.17 11.94
C LEU A 8 -6.00 -4.79 12.59
N ILE A 9 -5.00 -3.99 12.23
CA ILE A 9 -4.97 -2.55 12.53
C ILE A 9 -5.33 -1.74 11.27
N ILE A 10 -6.18 -0.73 11.43
CA ILE A 10 -6.70 0.07 10.32
C ILE A 10 -6.36 1.54 10.54
N PHE A 11 -5.80 2.18 9.50
CA PHE A 11 -5.61 3.63 9.44
C PHE A 11 -6.43 4.20 8.29
N GLY A 12 -7.38 5.07 8.63
CA GLY A 12 -8.26 5.74 7.68
C GLY A 12 -7.61 6.90 6.93
N GLY A 13 -8.41 7.60 6.12
CA GLY A 13 -8.02 8.86 5.51
C GLY A 13 -7.84 10.00 6.51
N GLY A 14 -7.32 11.13 6.04
CA GLY A 14 -7.05 12.31 6.85
C GLY A 14 -5.65 12.88 6.60
N TYR A 15 -4.91 13.14 7.68
CA TYR A 15 -3.59 13.77 7.65
C TYR A 15 -2.52 12.85 8.23
N ASP A 16 -1.65 12.33 7.38
CA ASP A 16 -0.69 11.28 7.72
C ASP A 16 0.42 11.75 8.67
N LEU A 17 0.88 13.00 8.54
CA LEU A 17 1.84 13.59 9.48
C LEU A 17 1.25 13.71 10.90
N GLY A 18 -0.08 13.77 11.03
CA GLY A 18 -0.76 13.66 12.32
C GLY A 18 -0.52 12.30 12.98
N PHE A 19 -0.43 11.22 12.20
CA PHE A 19 -0.08 9.89 12.72
C PHE A 19 1.37 9.87 13.21
N GLU A 20 2.31 10.45 12.46
CA GLU A 20 3.72 10.53 12.87
C GLU A 20 3.89 11.32 14.17
N ALA A 21 3.20 12.45 14.31
CA ALA A 21 3.22 13.25 15.53
C ALA A 21 2.63 12.51 16.74
N ALA A 22 1.51 11.81 16.54
CA ALA A 22 0.81 11.13 17.64
C ALA A 22 1.51 9.83 18.09
N LEU A 23 2.00 9.02 17.14
CA LEU A 23 2.60 7.71 17.43
C LEU A 23 4.11 7.81 17.70
N GLY A 24 4.77 8.80 17.09
CA GLY A 24 6.21 8.89 17.08
C GLY A 24 6.88 7.64 16.51
N ARG A 25 8.20 7.56 16.70
CA ARG A 25 8.99 6.42 16.21
C ARG A 25 8.64 5.13 16.94
N GLU A 26 8.34 5.21 18.23
CA GLU A 26 8.08 4.03 19.04
C GLU A 26 6.72 3.38 18.71
N GLY A 27 5.64 4.16 18.62
CA GLY A 27 4.35 3.64 18.18
C GLY A 27 4.41 3.05 16.78
N THR A 28 5.14 3.70 15.87
CA THR A 28 5.36 3.18 14.52
C THR A 28 6.13 1.84 14.53
N ARG A 29 7.17 1.69 15.36
CA ARG A 29 7.89 0.41 15.50
C ARG A 29 7.01 -0.71 16.06
N GLN A 30 6.09 -0.39 16.97
CA GLN A 30 5.14 -1.38 17.47
C GLN A 30 4.21 -1.88 16.37
N ILE A 31 3.74 -0.98 15.51
CA ILE A 31 2.93 -1.35 14.34
C ILE A 31 3.74 -2.20 13.35
N GLN A 32 4.99 -1.82 13.07
CA GLN A 32 5.89 -2.63 12.24
C GLN A 32 6.08 -4.03 12.84
N SER A 33 6.37 -4.12 14.14
CA SER A 33 6.60 -5.38 14.84
C SER A 33 5.35 -6.26 14.82
N PHE A 34 4.17 -5.67 15.02
CA PHE A 34 2.89 -6.36 14.95
C PHE A 34 2.67 -7.00 13.58
N VAL A 35 2.80 -6.23 12.50
CA VAL A 35 2.59 -6.74 11.13
C VAL A 35 3.68 -7.75 10.77
N CYS A 36 4.95 -7.44 11.03
CA CYS A 36 6.06 -8.37 10.80
C CYS A 36 5.88 -9.73 11.51
N ALA A 37 5.26 -9.73 12.70
CA ALA A 37 5.01 -10.94 13.47
C ALA A 37 3.85 -11.81 12.95
N GLY A 38 3.03 -11.31 12.01
CA GLY A 38 1.88 -12.02 11.45
C GLY A 38 0.56 -11.25 11.51
N GLY A 39 0.54 -10.04 12.09
CA GLY A 39 -0.62 -9.17 12.10
C GLY A 39 -0.93 -8.57 10.72
N SER A 40 -2.15 -8.07 10.56
CA SER A 40 -2.60 -7.43 9.32
C SER A 40 -2.71 -5.91 9.45
N TYR A 41 -2.47 -5.20 8.36
CA TYR A 41 -2.62 -3.75 8.25
C TYR A 41 -3.53 -3.37 7.09
N LEU A 42 -4.44 -2.43 7.31
CA LEU A 42 -5.23 -1.79 6.26
C LEU A 42 -5.02 -0.28 6.30
N GLY A 43 -4.42 0.28 5.25
CA GLY A 43 -4.27 1.71 5.06
C GLY A 43 -5.24 2.22 4.00
N LEU A 44 -6.00 3.26 4.32
CA LEU A 44 -6.98 3.89 3.43
C LEU A 44 -6.59 5.36 3.27
N CYS A 45 -6.47 5.85 2.03
CA CYS A 45 -6.05 7.23 1.75
C CYS A 45 -4.79 7.61 2.58
N ALA A 46 -4.84 8.57 3.50
CA ALA A 46 -3.70 8.96 4.34
C ALA A 46 -2.99 7.78 5.04
N GLY A 47 -3.73 6.77 5.53
CA GLY A 47 -3.12 5.56 6.07
C GLY A 47 -2.32 4.77 5.02
N ALA A 48 -2.81 4.74 3.78
CA ALA A 48 -2.10 4.12 2.66
C ALA A 48 -0.82 4.89 2.29
N TYR A 49 -0.90 6.22 2.24
CA TYR A 49 0.25 7.10 2.03
C TYR A 49 1.31 6.88 3.11
N TRP A 50 0.90 6.86 4.39
CA TRP A 50 1.78 6.71 5.53
C TRP A 50 2.58 5.40 5.51
N ALA A 51 2.00 4.33 4.96
CA ALA A 51 2.61 3.01 4.87
C ALA A 51 3.60 2.83 3.71
N CYS A 52 3.75 3.83 2.83
CA CYS A 52 4.72 3.80 1.72
C CYS A 52 6.12 4.22 2.18
N ASP A 53 7.15 3.94 1.38
CA ASP A 53 8.50 4.43 1.65
C ASP A 53 8.57 5.95 1.56
N SER A 54 7.87 6.53 0.59
CA SER A 54 7.78 7.97 0.41
C SER A 54 6.44 8.40 -0.20
N ILE A 55 6.16 9.70 -0.06
CA ILE A 55 4.95 10.33 -0.56
C ILE A 55 5.33 11.46 -1.51
N LEU A 56 4.56 11.58 -2.60
CA LEU A 56 4.54 12.74 -3.49
C LEU A 56 3.10 13.22 -3.63
N PHE A 57 2.63 14.04 -2.69
CA PHE A 57 1.32 14.66 -2.75
C PHE A 57 1.45 16.12 -3.17
N ASP A 58 0.73 16.51 -4.23
CA ASP A 58 0.68 17.87 -4.78
C ASP A 58 2.07 18.52 -4.93
N LYS A 59 3.04 17.77 -5.46
CA LYS A 59 4.44 18.24 -5.57
C LYS A 59 4.54 19.52 -6.40
N GLY A 60 5.09 20.57 -5.82
CA GLY A 60 5.19 21.91 -6.39
C GLY A 60 3.91 22.74 -6.28
N GLY A 61 2.86 22.20 -5.68
CA GLY A 61 1.56 22.84 -5.50
C GLY A 61 1.35 23.40 -4.07
N PRO A 62 0.22 24.08 -3.83
CA PRO A 62 -0.08 24.70 -2.54
C PRO A 62 -0.42 23.70 -1.43
N LEU A 63 -0.72 22.44 -1.77
CA LEU A 63 -1.07 21.37 -0.84
C LEU A 63 0.09 20.37 -0.66
N GLU A 64 1.32 20.77 -1.02
CA GLU A 64 2.47 19.86 -1.08
C GLU A 64 2.70 19.11 0.24
N VAL A 65 2.69 17.78 0.15
CA VAL A 65 3.19 16.90 1.21
C VAL A 65 4.12 15.89 0.55
N THR A 66 5.43 16.03 0.80
CA THR A 66 6.45 15.14 0.23
C THR A 66 7.41 14.63 1.31
N GLY A 67 8.09 13.53 1.01
CA GLY A 67 9.17 13.01 1.86
C GLY A 67 9.01 11.54 2.22
N GLU A 68 9.98 11.03 2.98
CA GLU A 68 9.95 9.66 3.47
C GLU A 68 8.93 9.46 4.59
N ARG A 69 8.48 8.21 4.76
CA ARG A 69 7.73 7.77 5.93
C ARG A 69 8.43 6.63 6.62
N PHE A 70 8.29 6.56 7.93
CA PHE A 70 9.00 5.55 8.71
C PHE A 70 8.35 4.15 8.69
N LEU A 71 7.06 4.04 8.33
CA LEU A 71 6.33 2.77 8.40
C LEU A 71 6.79 1.74 7.33
N LYS A 72 7.02 2.17 6.08
CA LYS A 72 7.73 1.39 5.04
C LYS A 72 7.21 -0.03 4.79
N PHE A 73 5.89 -0.21 4.69
CA PHE A 73 5.28 -1.49 4.29
C PHE A 73 5.23 -1.67 2.77
N PHE A 74 5.16 -0.57 2.01
CA PHE A 74 5.21 -0.59 0.56
C PHE A 74 6.53 0.00 0.04
N PRO A 75 7.34 -0.77 -0.72
CA PRO A 75 8.67 -0.38 -1.19
C PRO A 75 8.57 0.51 -2.44
N GLY A 76 7.98 1.68 -2.26
CA GLY A 76 7.71 2.62 -3.34
C GLY A 76 7.03 3.89 -2.86
N MET A 77 6.56 4.66 -3.83
CA MET A 77 5.94 5.96 -3.60
C MET A 77 4.43 5.87 -3.69
N CYS A 78 3.72 6.60 -2.82
CA CYS A 78 2.32 6.96 -3.07
C CYS A 78 2.27 8.36 -3.66
N ILE A 79 1.59 8.51 -4.80
CA ILE A 79 1.57 9.74 -5.59
C ILE A 79 0.14 10.25 -5.67
N GLY A 80 -0.06 11.53 -5.37
CA GLY A 80 -1.35 12.18 -5.58
C GLY A 80 -1.28 13.71 -5.56
N PRO A 81 -2.44 14.39 -5.50
CA PRO A 81 -3.77 13.77 -5.61
C PRO A 81 -3.91 13.06 -6.97
N ALA A 82 -4.57 11.90 -6.98
CA ALA A 82 -4.74 11.07 -8.17
C ALA A 82 -5.55 11.79 -9.27
N PHE A 83 -6.41 12.73 -8.86
CA PHE A 83 -7.22 13.58 -9.72
C PHE A 83 -7.08 15.04 -9.28
N PRO A 84 -7.09 16.01 -10.22
CA PRO A 84 -6.94 17.42 -9.91
C PRO A 84 -8.15 17.97 -9.15
N GLY A 85 -7.96 19.14 -8.51
CA GLY A 85 -9.05 19.91 -7.89
C GLY A 85 -9.36 19.55 -6.43
N PHE A 86 -8.58 18.66 -5.81
CA PHE A 86 -8.66 18.39 -4.38
C PHE A 86 -8.37 19.64 -3.55
N GLN A 87 -9.12 19.85 -2.47
CA GLN A 87 -8.89 20.92 -1.49
C GLN A 87 -9.21 20.42 -0.09
N TYR A 88 -8.27 20.59 0.85
CA TYR A 88 -8.45 20.21 2.25
C TYR A 88 -9.65 20.90 2.90
N GLU A 89 -10.26 20.21 3.88
CA GLU A 89 -11.42 20.68 4.66
C GLU A 89 -12.66 21.02 3.81
N THR A 90 -12.68 20.59 2.55
CA THR A 90 -13.84 20.72 1.65
C THR A 90 -14.13 19.37 1.00
N LYS A 91 -15.21 19.30 0.21
CA LYS A 91 -15.49 18.17 -0.69
C LYS A 91 -15.13 18.45 -2.15
N ALA A 92 -14.42 19.55 -2.42
CA ALA A 92 -13.97 19.87 -3.76
C ALA A 92 -12.94 18.82 -4.24
N GLY A 93 -13.07 18.40 -5.50
CA GLY A 93 -12.21 17.36 -6.09
C GLY A 93 -12.58 15.93 -5.71
N VAL A 94 -13.72 15.70 -5.05
CA VAL A 94 -14.28 14.35 -4.92
C VAL A 94 -14.67 13.81 -6.29
N HIS A 95 -14.34 12.54 -6.53
CA HIS A 95 -14.69 11.80 -7.74
C HIS A 95 -15.24 10.41 -7.41
N ALA A 96 -16.16 9.91 -8.25
CA ALA A 96 -16.36 8.48 -8.39
C ALA A 96 -15.42 7.96 -9.47
N VAL A 97 -14.48 7.10 -9.09
CA VAL A 97 -13.36 6.71 -9.95
C VAL A 97 -13.47 5.24 -10.33
N PRO A 98 -13.40 4.89 -11.62
CA PRO A 98 -13.53 3.50 -12.04
C PRO A 98 -12.27 2.71 -11.64
N VAL A 99 -12.44 1.75 -10.75
CA VAL A 99 -11.40 0.83 -10.29
C VAL A 99 -11.67 -0.56 -10.85
N ARG A 100 -10.69 -1.10 -11.57
CA ARG A 100 -10.66 -2.52 -11.93
C ARG A 100 -9.93 -3.28 -10.83
N TYR A 101 -10.67 -4.09 -10.09
CA TYR A 101 -10.21 -4.91 -8.99
C TYR A 101 -10.05 -6.37 -9.42
N THR A 102 -8.97 -7.03 -9.01
CA THR A 102 -8.76 -8.48 -9.20
C THR A 102 -8.61 -9.13 -7.84
N SER A 103 -9.46 -10.11 -7.54
CA SER A 103 -9.40 -10.81 -6.25
C SER A 103 -8.10 -11.60 -6.11
N GLY A 104 -7.44 -11.50 -4.95
CA GLY A 104 -6.16 -12.16 -4.65
C GLY A 104 -6.27 -13.68 -4.45
N ARG A 105 -7.32 -14.33 -4.96
CA ARG A 105 -7.57 -15.77 -4.85
C ARG A 105 -6.77 -16.61 -5.85
N HIS A 106 -6.17 -15.99 -6.85
CA HIS A 106 -5.56 -16.71 -7.97
C HIS A 106 -4.34 -17.54 -7.51
N LEU A 107 -3.35 -16.94 -6.84
CA LEU A 107 -2.08 -17.63 -6.54
C LEU A 107 -2.20 -18.88 -5.65
N ASP A 108 -3.09 -18.88 -4.63
CA ASP A 108 -3.20 -19.99 -3.68
C ASP A 108 -4.12 -21.13 -4.18
N LYS A 109 -5.04 -20.84 -5.10
CA LYS A 109 -5.83 -21.89 -5.76
C LYS A 109 -5.04 -22.50 -6.90
N ASP A 110 -4.38 -21.69 -7.73
CA ASP A 110 -3.63 -22.19 -8.88
C ASP A 110 -2.48 -23.11 -8.46
N ILE A 111 -1.77 -22.82 -7.36
CA ILE A 111 -0.73 -23.74 -6.84
C ILE A 111 -1.33 -25.07 -6.36
N ARG A 112 -2.53 -25.07 -5.78
CA ARG A 112 -3.21 -26.30 -5.35
C ARG A 112 -3.79 -27.07 -6.53
N HIS A 113 -4.31 -26.36 -7.53
CA HIS A 113 -4.83 -26.93 -8.77
C HIS A 113 -3.68 -27.51 -9.62
N LEU A 114 -2.58 -26.78 -9.86
CA LEU A 114 -1.41 -27.32 -10.59
C LEU A 114 -0.81 -28.57 -9.95
N ASN A 115 -0.76 -28.66 -8.62
CA ASN A 115 -0.30 -29.88 -7.94
C ASN A 115 -1.25 -31.07 -8.13
N THR A 116 -2.51 -30.81 -8.46
CA THR A 116 -3.54 -31.82 -8.74
C THR A 116 -3.60 -32.16 -10.24
N ASP A 117 -3.37 -31.18 -11.12
CA ASP A 117 -3.47 -31.27 -12.58
C ASP A 117 -2.33 -32.06 -13.24
N ILE A 118 -1.17 -32.20 -12.58
CA ILE A 118 -0.11 -33.15 -13.00
C ILE A 118 -0.65 -34.60 -13.09
N GLY A 119 -1.78 -34.91 -12.44
CA GLY A 119 -2.36 -36.24 -12.41
C GLY A 119 -3.23 -36.65 -13.61
N HIS A 120 -3.83 -35.73 -14.39
CA HIS A 120 -4.97 -36.12 -15.25
C HIS A 120 -5.18 -35.28 -16.53
N LEU A 121 -4.52 -35.67 -17.62
CA LEU A 121 -4.52 -34.96 -18.92
C LEU A 121 -5.81 -35.06 -19.79
N GLU A 122 -6.92 -35.61 -19.27
CA GLU A 122 -8.23 -35.65 -19.98
C GLU A 122 -9.31 -34.78 -19.30
N THR A 123 -9.07 -34.34 -18.07
CA THR A 123 -9.95 -33.42 -17.32
C THR A 123 -9.77 -31.97 -17.77
N ASP A 124 -8.66 -31.67 -18.43
CA ASP A 124 -8.12 -30.33 -18.69
C ASP A 124 -9.03 -29.44 -19.53
N ILE A 125 -9.84 -29.97 -20.47
CA ILE A 125 -10.73 -29.14 -21.31
C ILE A 125 -11.91 -28.59 -20.49
N ARG A 126 -12.53 -29.41 -19.63
CA ARG A 126 -13.63 -28.95 -18.75
C ARG A 126 -13.13 -28.05 -17.63
N HIS A 127 -11.90 -28.28 -17.15
CA HIS A 127 -11.26 -27.40 -16.18
C HIS A 127 -10.94 -26.04 -16.80
N LEU A 128 -10.41 -25.99 -18.02
CA LEU A 128 -10.13 -24.74 -18.73
C LEU A 128 -11.39 -23.89 -18.98
N GLU A 129 -12.51 -24.51 -19.36
CA GLU A 129 -13.80 -23.79 -19.49
C GLU A 129 -14.33 -23.26 -18.15
N THR A 130 -14.00 -23.92 -17.04
CA THR A 130 -14.40 -23.51 -15.69
C THR A 130 -13.47 -22.41 -15.17
N ASP A 131 -12.18 -22.48 -15.46
CA ASP A 131 -11.18 -21.47 -15.11
C ASP A 131 -11.38 -20.18 -15.91
N ILE A 132 -11.75 -20.26 -17.20
CA ILE A 132 -12.16 -19.09 -18.00
C ILE A 132 -13.41 -18.42 -17.39
N ARG A 133 -14.39 -19.22 -16.93
CA ARG A 133 -15.56 -18.68 -16.20
C ARG A 133 -15.17 -18.06 -14.85
N HIS A 134 -14.16 -18.60 -14.17
CA HIS A 134 -13.66 -18.03 -12.91
C HIS A 134 -12.88 -16.73 -13.12
N LEU A 135 -12.11 -16.63 -14.21
CA LEU A 135 -11.36 -15.42 -14.58
C LEU A 135 -12.29 -14.21 -14.83
N ASP A 136 -13.46 -14.44 -15.41
CA ASP A 136 -14.51 -13.41 -15.61
C ASP A 136 -15.20 -13.00 -14.29
N THR A 137 -15.24 -13.89 -13.28
CA THR A 137 -15.81 -13.58 -11.95
C THR A 137 -14.84 -12.93 -10.95
N ASP A 138 -13.52 -13.04 -11.18
CA ASP A 138 -12.50 -12.54 -10.25
C ASP A 138 -12.12 -11.08 -10.51
N VAL A 139 -12.46 -10.55 -11.70
CA VAL A 139 -12.34 -9.13 -12.02
C VAL A 139 -13.64 -8.40 -11.69
N LYS A 140 -13.58 -7.41 -10.82
CA LYS A 140 -14.70 -6.55 -10.44
C LYS A 140 -14.43 -5.12 -10.89
N HIS A 141 -15.46 -4.46 -11.40
CA HIS A 141 -15.41 -3.04 -11.75
C HIS A 141 -16.31 -2.26 -10.80
N LEU A 142 -15.77 -1.24 -10.15
CA LEU A 142 -16.55 -0.37 -9.26
C LEU A 142 -16.15 1.09 -9.41
N ASP A 143 -17.11 1.99 -9.22
CA ASP A 143 -16.84 3.41 -9.07
C ASP A 143 -16.58 3.70 -7.58
N ALA A 144 -15.30 3.85 -7.22
CA ALA A 144 -14.88 4.05 -5.84
C ALA A 144 -14.93 5.53 -5.45
N TYR A 145 -15.18 5.83 -4.18
CA TYR A 145 -15.07 7.19 -3.68
C TYR A 145 -13.58 7.59 -3.61
N SER A 146 -13.21 8.72 -4.21
CA SER A 146 -11.86 9.28 -4.13
C SER A 146 -11.92 10.75 -3.72
N GLU A 147 -11.17 11.10 -2.67
CA GLU A 147 -11.04 12.46 -2.13
C GLU A 147 -9.56 12.68 -1.83
N GLY A 148 -8.82 13.30 -2.75
CA GLY A 148 -7.36 13.43 -2.62
C GLY A 148 -6.62 12.08 -2.62
N GLY A 149 -7.23 11.04 -3.19
CA GLY A 149 -6.65 9.70 -3.26
C GLY A 149 -5.29 9.65 -3.95
N GLY A 150 -4.57 8.53 -3.85
CA GLY A 150 -3.26 8.34 -4.47
C GLY A 150 -3.18 7.11 -5.35
N PHE A 151 -2.11 7.00 -6.13
CA PHE A 151 -1.72 5.76 -6.80
C PHE A 151 -0.31 5.34 -6.42
N PHE A 152 -0.05 4.04 -6.46
CA PHE A 152 1.20 3.47 -5.97
C PHE A 152 2.18 3.21 -7.11
N ARG A 153 3.43 3.64 -6.92
CA ARG A 153 4.53 3.39 -7.85
C ARG A 153 5.64 2.65 -7.11
N LEU A 154 5.88 1.40 -7.51
CA LEU A 154 7.05 0.65 -7.05
C LEU A 154 8.32 1.35 -7.55
N TYR A 155 9.37 1.32 -6.74
CA TYR A 155 10.69 1.63 -7.28
C TYR A 155 11.02 0.60 -8.37
N ASN A 156 11.53 1.04 -9.51
CA ASN A 156 12.03 0.13 -10.53
C ASN A 156 13.06 -0.78 -9.85
N GLN A 157 12.74 -2.08 -9.72
CA GLN A 157 13.75 -3.08 -9.43
C GLN A 157 14.62 -3.14 -10.68
N SER A 158 15.62 -2.27 -10.78
CA SER A 158 16.66 -2.43 -11.78
C SER A 158 17.22 -3.84 -11.60
N ARG A 159 17.13 -4.65 -12.65
CA ARG A 159 17.78 -5.96 -12.73
C ARG A 159 19.31 -5.87 -12.73
N ASP A 160 19.87 -4.67 -12.58
CA ASP A 160 21.28 -4.43 -12.42
C ASP A 160 21.52 -3.73 -11.08
N GLY A 161 22.37 -4.33 -10.26
CA GLY A 161 22.86 -3.75 -9.02
C GLY A 161 23.52 -2.41 -9.32
N CYS A 162 22.90 -1.33 -8.88
CA CYS A 162 23.51 -0.01 -8.96
C CYS A 162 24.59 0.06 -7.88
N VAL A 163 25.82 -0.24 -8.30
CA VAL A 163 27.04 0.28 -7.69
C VAL A 163 26.84 1.78 -7.54
N LEU A 164 26.91 2.29 -6.31
CA LEU A 164 27.08 3.70 -6.07
C LEU A 164 28.39 4.10 -6.78
N SER A 165 28.26 4.79 -7.91
CA SER A 165 29.41 5.42 -8.56
C SER A 165 29.95 6.46 -7.61
N GLU A 166 31.12 6.19 -7.05
CA GLU A 166 31.95 7.18 -6.36
C GLU A 166 32.18 8.34 -7.31
N ASP A 167 31.53 9.47 -7.05
CA ASP A 167 31.92 10.73 -7.66
C ASP A 167 33.36 11.03 -7.24
N ARG A 168 34.23 11.05 -8.25
CA ARG A 168 35.65 11.38 -8.17
C ARG A 168 35.81 12.77 -7.58
N ILE A 169 36.03 12.86 -6.27
CA ILE A 169 36.70 14.02 -5.69
C ILE A 169 38.18 13.88 -6.05
N SER A 170 38.61 14.71 -6.99
CA SER A 170 40.03 14.94 -7.28
C SER A 170 40.70 15.49 -6.02
N THR A 171 41.63 14.73 -5.45
CA THR A 171 42.64 15.23 -4.52
C THR A 171 44.01 14.85 -5.08
N ASP A 172 44.56 15.73 -5.92
CA ASP A 172 45.98 15.70 -6.23
C ASP A 172 46.77 15.93 -4.92
N GLY A 173 47.62 14.96 -4.61
CA GLY A 173 48.64 15.06 -3.58
C GLY A 173 48.14 14.89 -2.15
N LEU A 174 48.39 13.72 -1.56
CA LEU A 174 49.35 13.57 -0.45
C LEU A 174 49.40 12.11 0.00
N THR A 175 50.64 11.68 0.23
CA THR A 175 51.08 10.31 0.53
C THR A 175 50.68 9.82 1.90
N PHE A 176 50.42 8.52 1.97
CA PHE A 176 50.04 7.72 3.14
C PHE A 176 51.10 7.78 4.26
N SER A 177 50.66 8.06 5.49
CA SER A 177 51.42 7.78 6.71
C SER A 177 50.46 7.59 7.88
N SER A 178 50.33 6.33 8.29
CA SER A 178 49.99 5.79 9.61
C SER A 178 48.72 6.23 10.35
N MET A 179 48.00 5.17 10.76
CA MET A 179 47.11 5.02 11.91
C MET A 179 47.33 6.04 13.05
N ASP A 180 46.19 6.39 13.64
CA ASP A 180 46.01 7.07 14.93
C ASP A 180 46.23 8.58 14.94
N THR A 181 45.14 9.34 14.71
CA THR A 181 44.59 10.37 15.63
C THR A 181 43.77 11.40 14.84
N ILE A 182 42.47 11.15 14.62
CA ILE A 182 41.44 12.20 14.66
C ILE A 182 40.21 11.59 15.35
N ASN A 183 40.36 11.33 16.64
CA ASN A 183 39.26 11.38 17.58
C ASN A 183 39.40 12.73 18.29
N THR A 184 38.30 13.45 18.50
CA THR A 184 38.17 14.75 19.20
C THR A 184 38.07 16.03 18.31
N LYS A 185 36.91 16.22 17.65
CA LYS A 185 36.23 17.53 17.67
C LYS A 185 34.69 17.49 17.64
N TYR A 186 34.06 16.32 17.53
CA TYR A 186 32.65 16.16 17.89
C TYR A 186 32.47 14.86 18.67
N GLY A 187 32.92 14.87 19.92
CA GLY A 187 32.62 13.80 20.87
C GLY A 187 31.18 13.91 21.35
N VAL A 188 30.28 13.14 20.75
CA VAL A 188 29.26 12.40 21.51
C VAL A 188 29.24 10.97 20.98
N SER A 189 29.79 10.12 21.85
CA SER A 189 29.94 8.67 21.83
C SER A 189 28.74 7.88 21.28
N CYS A 190 28.94 7.18 20.17
CA CYS A 190 28.18 5.99 19.83
C CYS A 190 28.67 4.81 20.70
N LYS A 191 28.11 4.69 21.90
CA LYS A 191 28.11 3.45 22.67
C LYS A 191 26.76 3.35 23.38
N ASP A 192 25.78 2.84 22.65
CA ASP A 192 24.77 1.99 23.25
C ASP A 192 24.55 0.80 22.31
N SER A 193 24.86 -0.36 22.84
CA SER A 193 24.67 -1.65 22.20
C SER A 193 23.18 -1.97 22.15
N CYS A 194 22.55 -1.79 21.00
CA CYS A 194 21.28 -2.46 20.70
C CYS A 194 21.15 -2.74 19.20
N ALA A 195 22.28 -3.12 18.58
CA ALA A 195 22.25 -4.03 17.44
C ALA A 195 22.05 -5.45 17.99
N SER A 196 20.82 -5.79 18.39
CA SER A 196 20.46 -7.18 18.65
C SER A 196 18.95 -7.41 18.49
N HIS A 197 18.60 -8.19 17.47
CA HIS A 197 17.33 -8.89 17.25
C HIS A 197 16.09 -8.07 16.86
N VAL A 198 16.01 -7.61 15.61
CA VAL A 198 15.04 -8.14 14.62
C VAL A 198 15.63 -7.93 13.23
N GLY A 199 16.19 -8.99 12.64
CA GLY A 199 16.58 -8.97 11.23
C GLY A 199 15.32 -8.87 10.37
N LEU A 200 15.09 -7.70 9.78
CA LEU A 200 14.22 -7.56 8.61
C LEU A 200 14.85 -8.40 7.50
N THR A 201 14.24 -9.54 7.19
CA THR A 201 14.72 -10.52 6.22
C THR A 201 14.94 -9.90 4.85
N SER A 202 16.05 -10.28 4.21
CA SER A 202 16.67 -9.76 2.99
C SER A 202 15.91 -10.01 1.67
N ARG A 203 14.57 -10.12 1.68
CA ARG A 203 13.78 -10.23 0.45
C ARG A 203 12.85 -9.01 0.34
N PRO A 204 12.84 -8.27 -0.78
CA PRO A 204 11.93 -7.15 -0.95
C PRO A 204 10.48 -7.63 -0.74
N PRO A 205 9.61 -6.79 -0.15
CA PRO A 205 8.20 -7.12 0.03
C PRO A 205 7.63 -7.62 -1.29
N LEU A 206 6.97 -8.79 -1.28
CA LEU A 206 6.18 -9.21 -2.43
C LEU A 206 4.98 -8.27 -2.49
N VAL A 207 4.89 -7.52 -3.59
CA VAL A 207 3.79 -6.58 -3.85
C VAL A 207 2.92 -7.11 -4.96
N GLU A 208 1.62 -7.14 -4.70
CA GLU A 208 0.57 -7.52 -5.65
C GLU A 208 -0.36 -6.32 -5.88
N ILE A 209 -0.68 -6.06 -7.14
CA ILE A 209 -1.64 -5.02 -7.52
C ILE A 209 -3.03 -5.65 -7.51
N LEU A 210 -3.87 -5.24 -6.57
CA LEU A 210 -5.25 -5.71 -6.45
C LEU A 210 -6.22 -4.84 -7.22
N GLY A 211 -5.93 -3.55 -7.38
CA GLY A 211 -6.81 -2.60 -8.02
C GLY A 211 -6.05 -1.58 -8.84
N THR A 212 -6.61 -1.19 -9.98
CA THR A 212 -6.02 -0.18 -10.89
C THR A 212 -7.06 0.87 -11.26
N TYR A 213 -6.66 2.13 -11.32
CA TYR A 213 -7.50 3.19 -11.87
C TYR A 213 -7.66 2.96 -13.37
N SER A 214 -8.89 2.76 -13.83
CA SER A 214 -9.17 2.53 -15.26
C SER A 214 -9.11 3.83 -16.08
N SER A 215 -9.20 4.98 -15.41
CA SER A 215 -9.20 6.32 -16.02
C SER A 215 -7.84 7.02 -16.00
N LEU A 216 -6.84 6.47 -15.30
CA LEU A 216 -5.49 7.04 -15.26
C LEU A 216 -4.56 6.30 -16.21
N GLU A 217 -3.54 7.00 -16.70
CA GLU A 217 -2.51 6.41 -17.54
C GLU A 217 -1.86 5.17 -16.89
N ASN A 218 -1.44 4.24 -17.75
CA ASN A 218 -0.70 3.03 -17.39
C ASN A 218 -1.41 2.10 -16.38
N ASN A 219 -2.75 2.17 -16.25
CA ASN A 219 -3.50 1.42 -15.25
C ASN A 219 -2.89 1.59 -13.85
N SER A 220 -2.64 2.85 -13.46
CA SER A 220 -1.95 3.19 -12.22
C SER A 220 -2.55 2.44 -11.01
N PRO A 221 -1.73 1.78 -10.16
CA PRO A 221 -2.23 0.99 -9.03
C PRO A 221 -3.02 1.82 -8.02
N ALA A 222 -4.29 1.47 -7.79
CA ALA A 222 -5.20 2.08 -6.83
C ALA A 222 -5.24 1.32 -5.49
N ILE A 223 -5.00 0.00 -5.52
CA ILE A 223 -5.00 -0.87 -4.35
C ILE A 223 -3.85 -1.88 -4.49
N VAL A 224 -3.01 -1.98 -3.47
CA VAL A 224 -1.87 -2.92 -3.44
C VAL A 224 -1.89 -3.75 -2.17
N ARG A 225 -1.36 -4.97 -2.27
CA ARG A 225 -1.13 -5.89 -1.15
C ARG A 225 0.36 -6.16 -1.02
N CYS A 226 0.89 -6.00 0.18
CA CYS A 226 2.29 -6.23 0.51
C CYS A 226 2.41 -7.36 1.53
N ARG A 227 3.34 -8.30 1.31
CA ARG A 227 3.80 -9.20 2.37
C ARG A 227 4.88 -8.50 3.20
N VAL A 228 4.66 -8.40 4.51
CA VAL A 228 5.54 -7.71 5.46
C VAL A 228 5.91 -8.68 6.57
N GLY A 229 7.13 -9.22 6.53
CA GLY A 229 7.51 -10.34 7.41
C GLY A 229 6.54 -11.52 7.22
N ARG A 230 5.88 -11.93 8.31
CA ARG A 230 4.82 -12.96 8.26
C ARG A 230 3.41 -12.40 8.06
N GLY A 231 3.21 -11.09 8.17
CA GLY A 231 1.92 -10.45 8.03
C GLY A 231 1.63 -9.91 6.64
N LEU A 232 0.53 -9.17 6.55
CA LEU A 232 0.02 -8.58 5.32
C LEU A 232 -0.36 -7.12 5.54
N ALA A 233 -0.08 -6.29 4.55
CA ALA A 233 -0.59 -4.92 4.48
C ALA A 233 -1.38 -4.75 3.18
N VAL A 234 -2.61 -4.22 3.24
CA VAL A 234 -3.34 -3.75 2.06
C VAL A 234 -3.43 -2.24 2.13
N LEU A 235 -3.04 -1.56 1.06
CA LEU A 235 -3.05 -0.11 0.94
C LEU A 235 -4.00 0.27 -0.18
N SER A 236 -4.92 1.20 0.08
CA SER A 236 -5.90 1.69 -0.88
C SER A 236 -5.82 3.20 -1.00
N GLY A 237 -5.58 3.68 -2.21
CA GLY A 237 -5.63 5.11 -2.54
C GLY A 237 -7.07 5.63 -2.72
N VAL A 238 -8.03 4.72 -2.88
CA VAL A 238 -9.47 5.03 -2.90
C VAL A 238 -10.13 4.64 -1.58
N HIS A 239 -11.26 5.26 -1.28
CA HIS A 239 -12.09 4.87 -0.14
C HIS A 239 -13.09 3.80 -0.55
N ILE A 240 -12.87 2.61 -0.02
CA ILE A 240 -13.73 1.43 -0.20
C ILE A 240 -14.61 1.19 1.03
N GLU A 241 -14.31 1.86 2.14
CA GLU A 241 -14.96 1.74 3.44
C GLU A 241 -16.27 2.52 3.52
N PHE A 242 -16.45 3.58 2.73
CA PHE A 242 -17.64 4.42 2.78
C PHE A 242 -18.78 3.82 1.96
N PRO A 243 -19.85 3.32 2.60
CA PRO A 243 -21.07 2.96 1.88
C PRO A 243 -21.76 4.23 1.37
N CYS A 244 -22.43 4.14 0.22
CA CYS A 244 -23.04 5.30 -0.42
C CYS A 244 -24.02 6.06 0.48
N HIS A 245 -24.74 5.37 1.38
CA HIS A 245 -25.74 5.97 2.28
C HIS A 245 -25.16 6.78 3.43
N LEU A 246 -23.85 6.70 3.69
CA LEU A 246 -23.15 7.53 4.69
C LEU A 246 -22.53 8.79 4.08
N LEU A 247 -22.57 8.94 2.75
CA LEU A 247 -22.09 10.14 2.08
C LEU A 247 -23.14 11.25 2.16
N ASP A 248 -22.70 12.51 2.23
CA ASP A 248 -23.61 13.65 2.24
C ASP A 248 -24.26 13.85 0.85
N HIS A 249 -25.50 13.39 0.71
CA HIS A 249 -26.31 13.49 -0.51
C HIS A 249 -26.67 14.93 -0.91
N GLN A 250 -26.55 15.88 0.01
CA GLN A 250 -26.85 17.29 -0.24
C GLN A 250 -25.61 18.09 -0.62
N ASN A 251 -24.41 17.56 -0.35
CA ASN A 251 -23.16 18.21 -0.70
C ASN A 251 -23.05 18.42 -2.22
N ILE A 252 -22.75 19.66 -2.62
CA ILE A 252 -22.70 20.06 -4.04
C ILE A 252 -21.67 19.30 -4.87
N TYR A 253 -20.58 18.82 -4.24
CA TYR A 253 -19.51 18.11 -4.91
C TYR A 253 -19.75 16.59 -4.95
N ILE A 254 -20.45 16.03 -3.97
CA ILE A 254 -20.73 14.59 -3.87
C ILE A 254 -21.98 14.23 -4.68
N LYS A 255 -23.02 15.07 -4.62
CA LYS A 255 -24.32 14.83 -5.26
C LYS A 255 -24.24 14.38 -6.73
N PRO A 256 -23.38 14.96 -7.60
CA PRO A 256 -23.25 14.53 -9.00
C PRO A 256 -22.80 13.07 -9.16
N TRP A 257 -22.05 12.54 -8.20
CA TRP A 257 -21.47 11.20 -8.22
C TRP A 257 -22.39 10.12 -7.64
N MET A 258 -23.46 10.52 -6.93
CA MET A 258 -24.31 9.60 -6.19
C MET A 258 -24.90 8.44 -7.02
N PRO A 259 -25.36 8.67 -8.27
CA PRO A 259 -25.84 7.57 -9.11
C PRO A 259 -24.77 6.49 -9.38
N LEU A 260 -23.49 6.89 -9.47
CA LEU A 260 -22.36 5.97 -9.69
C LEU A 260 -21.98 5.22 -8.41
N PHE A 261 -22.07 5.87 -7.25
CA PHE A 261 -21.87 5.18 -5.97
C PHE A 261 -22.97 4.16 -5.70
N GLN A 262 -24.23 4.52 -5.95
CA GLN A 262 -25.37 3.64 -5.76
C GLN A 262 -25.30 2.40 -6.65
N ARG A 263 -24.96 2.54 -7.95
CA ARG A 263 -24.83 1.38 -8.85
C ARG A 263 -23.67 0.46 -8.46
N SER A 264 -22.64 1.01 -7.81
CA SER A 264 -21.41 0.28 -7.45
C SER A 264 -21.43 -0.30 -6.04
N GLU A 265 -22.46 -0.02 -5.23
CA GLU A 265 -22.48 -0.30 -3.79
C GLU A 265 -22.29 -1.80 -3.46
N ASP A 266 -23.00 -2.69 -4.17
CA ASP A 266 -22.85 -4.14 -3.99
C ASP A 266 -21.43 -4.61 -4.35
N THR A 267 -20.84 -4.02 -5.39
CA THR A 267 -19.49 -4.37 -5.85
C THR A 267 -18.43 -3.82 -4.89
N ARG A 268 -18.59 -2.57 -4.42
CA ARG A 268 -17.77 -1.96 -3.37
C ARG A 268 -17.79 -2.83 -2.12
N LEU A 269 -18.98 -3.27 -1.67
CA LEU A 269 -19.12 -4.13 -0.50
C LEU A 269 -18.45 -5.49 -0.72
N CYS A 270 -18.59 -6.09 -1.91
CA CYS A 270 -17.90 -7.33 -2.25
C CYS A 270 -16.37 -7.16 -2.18
N VAL A 271 -15.82 -6.10 -2.77
CA VAL A 271 -14.38 -5.81 -2.77
C VAL A 271 -13.88 -5.56 -1.36
N PHE A 272 -14.61 -4.78 -0.55
CA PHE A 272 -14.22 -4.52 0.82
C PHE A 272 -14.24 -5.80 1.68
N LYS A 273 -15.27 -6.64 1.54
CA LYS A 273 -15.33 -7.96 2.19
C LYS A 273 -14.17 -8.86 1.75
N ASP A 274 -13.79 -8.84 0.48
CA ASP A 274 -12.65 -9.62 -0.01
C ASP A 274 -11.32 -9.16 0.60
N ILE A 275 -11.07 -7.85 0.63
CA ILE A 275 -9.88 -7.27 1.28
C ILE A 275 -9.80 -7.65 2.76
N LEU A 276 -10.92 -7.57 3.50
CA LEU A 276 -10.97 -7.98 4.90
C LEU A 276 -10.65 -9.48 5.07
N ARG A 277 -11.18 -10.34 4.20
CA ARG A 277 -10.85 -11.78 4.21
C ARG A 277 -9.37 -12.04 3.91
N GLN A 278 -8.80 -11.34 2.93
CA GLN A 278 -7.37 -11.44 2.61
C GLN A 278 -6.49 -11.01 3.81
N LEU A 279 -6.99 -10.11 4.66
CA LEU A 279 -6.34 -9.67 5.90
C LEU A 279 -6.67 -10.55 7.12
N GLY A 280 -7.33 -11.70 6.93
CA GLY A 280 -7.62 -12.66 7.98
C GLY A 280 -8.87 -12.37 8.81
N VAL A 281 -9.70 -11.40 8.40
CA VAL A 281 -10.97 -11.10 9.08
C VAL A 281 -12.09 -11.94 8.48
N GLN A 282 -12.77 -12.72 9.33
CA GLN A 282 -13.98 -13.42 8.92
C GLN A 282 -15.13 -12.43 8.76
N THR A 283 -15.68 -12.31 7.56
CA THR A 283 -16.89 -11.55 7.29
C THR A 283 -18.07 -12.51 7.23
N ALA A 284 -19.15 -12.21 7.98
CA ALA A 284 -20.37 -13.00 7.89
C ALA A 284 -20.85 -13.04 6.43
N ILE A 285 -21.16 -14.24 5.93
CA ILE A 285 -21.78 -14.43 4.62
C ILE A 285 -23.22 -13.96 4.80
N SER A 286 -23.56 -12.83 4.17
CA SER A 286 -24.94 -12.39 3.95
C SER A 286 -25.40 -12.93 2.62
#